data_AF-X0S8Q8-F1
#
_entry.id   AF-X0S8Q8-F1
#
_cell.length_a   1.000
_cell.length_b   1.000
_cell.length_c   1.000
_cell.angle_alpha   90.00
_cell.angle_beta   90.00
_cell.angle_gamma   90.00
#
_symmetry.space_group_name_H-M   'P 1'
#
loop_
_entity.id
_entity.type
_entity.pdbx_description
1 polymer ?
#
loop_
_entity_poly.entity_id
_entity_poly.type
_entity_poly.pdbx_seq_one_letter_code
_entity_poly.pdbx_strand_id
1 'polypeptide(L)'
;MNELILDRKRFLKGLVISIIIGIITTIIIIFITTNQNTWISLSNINKKYLFLAFILMVFAAVINALRIKMTVEAINENITFAEALKVYYISNFAGGITPFLSGTLPTQIYLFNKDIKNKMTLGKATMVATIMPLIKTLVFTIFTPIIFFVFKRT
;
A
#
# COMPACT_ATOMS: atom_id res chain seq x y z
N MET A 1 -1.14 25.42 -15.86
CA MET A 1 -0.21 24.97 -14.81
C MET A 1 -0.17 26.05 -13.74
N ASN A 2 -1.08 25.98 -12.75
CA ASN A 2 -1.11 26.76 -11.50
C ASN A 2 -2.44 26.46 -10.79
N GLU A 3 -2.58 25.27 -10.20
CA GLU A 3 -3.55 25.04 -9.12
C GLU A 3 -2.95 24.01 -8.15
N LEU A 4 -2.02 24.47 -7.31
CA LEU A 4 -1.83 23.81 -6.03
C LEU A 4 -3.06 24.17 -5.19
N ILE A 5 -4.09 23.32 -5.24
CA ILE A 5 -5.37 23.45 -4.51
C ILE A 5 -5.14 23.57 -2.98
N LEU A 6 -3.94 23.26 -2.50
CA LEU A 6 -3.51 23.39 -1.11
C LEU A 6 -2.28 24.30 -0.98
N ASP A 7 -2.46 25.42 -0.28
CA ASP A 7 -1.36 26.22 0.24
C ASP A 7 -0.39 25.33 1.05
N ARG A 8 0.92 25.47 0.81
CA ARG A 8 1.99 24.71 1.49
C ARG A 8 1.80 24.71 3.01
N LYS A 9 1.37 25.84 3.58
CA LYS A 9 1.11 25.94 5.03
C LYS A 9 -0.06 25.06 5.45
N ARG A 10 -1.16 25.03 4.68
CA ARG A 10 -2.32 24.18 4.95
C ARG A 10 -2.00 22.71 4.80
N PHE A 11 -1.22 22.33 3.78
CA PHE A 11 -0.73 20.97 3.60
C PHE A 11 0.11 20.51 4.79
N LEU A 12 1.13 21.29 5.19
CA LEU A 12 1.97 20.95 6.34
C LEU A 12 1.17 20.89 7.64
N LYS A 13 0.23 21.81 7.85
CA LYS A 13 -0.67 21.78 9.01
C LYS A 13 -1.51 20.50 9.04
N GLY A 14 -2.10 20.11 7.91
CA GLY A 14 -2.85 18.86 7.79
C GLY A 14 -1.99 17.64 8.08
N LEU A 15 -0.79 17.58 7.51
CA LEU A 15 0.17 16.49 7.75
C LEU A 15 0.55 16.38 9.23
N VAL A 16 0.87 17.50 9.88
CA VAL A 16 1.18 17.54 11.31
C VAL A 16 0.00 17.06 12.14
N ILE A 17 -1.22 17.52 11.85
CA ILE A 17 -2.43 17.07 12.56
C ILE A 17 -2.64 15.56 12.38
N SER A 18 -2.54 15.03 11.16
CA SER A 18 -2.69 13.60 10.89
C SER A 18 -1.64 12.76 11.62
N ILE A 19 -0.39 13.21 11.67
CA ILE A 19 0.68 12.54 12.40
C ILE A 19 0.40 12.57 13.91
N ILE A 20 0.02 13.72 14.46
CA ILE A 20 -0.30 13.86 15.89
C ILE A 20 -1.45 12.93 16.28
N ILE A 21 -2.54 12.92 15.50
CA ILE A 21 -3.67 12.02 15.74
C ILE A 21 -3.18 10.57 15.70
N GLY A 22 -2.41 10.18 14.68
CA GLY A 22 -1.85 8.84 14.57
C GLY A 22 -1.02 8.44 15.80
N ILE A 23 -0.09 9.30 16.24
CA ILE A 23 0.74 9.06 17.42
C ILE A 23 -0.12 8.93 18.68
N ILE A 24 -1.06 9.85 18.90
CA ILE A 24 -1.95 9.82 20.08
C ILE A 24 -2.77 8.54 20.09
N THR A 25 -3.40 8.16 18.97
CA THR A 25 -4.17 6.93 18.86
C THR A 25 -3.30 5.71 19.12
N THR A 26 -2.09 5.64 18.56
CA THR A 26 -1.15 4.55 18.83
C THR A 26 -0.76 4.47 20.30
N ILE A 27 -0.46 5.60 20.97
CA ILE A 27 -0.14 5.64 22.40
C ILE A 27 -1.32 5.14 23.23
N ILE A 28 -2.54 5.60 22.94
CA ILE A 28 -3.75 5.16 23.63
C ILE A 28 -3.95 3.66 23.49
N ILE A 29 -3.82 3.12 22.27
CA ILE A 29 -3.93 1.68 22.01
C ILE A 29 -2.87 0.91 22.80
N ILE A 30 -1.61 1.34 22.75
CA ILE A 30 -0.51 0.69 23.48
C ILE A 30 -0.82 0.70 24.97
N PHE A 31 -1.21 1.84 25.54
CA PHE A 31 -1.51 1.97 26.96
C PHE A 31 -2.65 1.06 27.42
N ILE A 32 -3.69 0.90 26.60
CA ILE A 32 -4.85 0.05 26.92
C ILE A 32 -4.54 -1.45 26.74
N THR A 33 -3.66 -1.81 25.78
CA THR A 33 -3.47 -3.21 25.35
C THR A 33 -2.18 -3.88 25.82
N THR A 34 -1.22 -3.11 26.33
CA THR A 34 0.14 -3.58 26.64
C THR A 34 0.29 -3.87 28.13
N ASN A 35 0.98 -4.95 28.47
CA ASN A 35 1.36 -5.28 29.86
C ASN A 35 2.88 -5.51 29.97
N GLN A 36 3.35 -5.88 31.16
CA GLN A 36 4.78 -6.13 31.41
C GLN A 36 5.36 -7.21 30.49
N ASN A 37 4.59 -8.26 30.18
CA ASN A 37 5.03 -9.33 29.29
C ASN A 37 5.22 -8.84 27.85
N THR A 38 4.41 -7.88 27.39
CA THR A 38 4.59 -7.25 26.08
C THR A 38 5.93 -6.52 26.00
N TRP A 39 6.31 -5.76 27.04
CA TRP A 39 7.58 -5.04 27.08
C TRP A 39 8.79 -5.98 27.10
N ILE A 40 8.72 -7.07 27.86
CA ILE A 40 9.75 -8.13 27.87
C ILE A 40 9.85 -8.80 26.48
N SER A 41 8.72 -9.02 25.81
CA SER A 41 8.72 -9.60 24.47
C SER A 41 9.35 -8.64 23.45
N LEU A 42 9.06 -7.34 23.54
CA LEU A 42 9.64 -6.32 22.66
C LEU A 42 11.15 -6.17 22.85
N SER A 43 11.66 -6.27 24.09
CA SER A 43 13.11 -6.18 24.35
C SER A 43 13.88 -7.38 23.80
N ASN A 44 13.23 -8.53 23.67
CA ASN A 44 13.79 -9.75 23.11
C ASN A 44 13.73 -9.81 21.57
N ILE A 45 13.18 -8.79 20.89
CA ILE A 45 13.16 -8.76 19.42
C ILE A 45 14.58 -8.75 18.87
N ASN A 46 14.86 -9.72 18.00
CA ASN A 46 16.13 -9.78 17.29
C ASN A 46 16.21 -8.65 16.25
N LYS A 47 17.12 -7.70 16.51
CA LYS A 47 17.34 -6.52 15.65
C LYS A 47 17.73 -6.87 14.21
N LYS A 48 18.42 -8.00 13.98
CA LYS A 48 18.79 -8.46 12.63
C LYS A 48 17.56 -8.87 11.84
N TYR A 49 16.64 -9.60 12.45
CA TYR A 49 15.39 -9.99 11.78
C TYR A 49 14.45 -8.81 11.59
N LEU A 50 14.41 -7.86 12.51
CA LEU A 50 13.65 -6.62 12.33
C LEU A 50 14.17 -5.81 11.14
N PHE A 51 15.49 -5.68 11.01
CA PHE A 51 16.11 -5.01 9.86
C PHE A 51 15.86 -5.77 8.55
N LEU A 52 15.95 -7.10 8.56
CA LEU A 52 15.61 -7.93 7.41
C LEU A 52 14.14 -7.74 7.00
N ALA A 53 13.21 -7.72 7.95
CA ALA A 53 11.80 -7.46 7.67
C ALA A 53 11.60 -6.10 7.00
N PHE A 54 12.30 -5.06 7.47
CA PHE A 54 12.27 -3.74 6.83
C PHE A 54 12.78 -3.78 5.39
N ILE A 55 13.91 -4.45 5.13
CA ILE A 55 14.44 -4.63 3.76
C ILE A 55 13.41 -5.35 2.87
N LEU A 56 12.81 -6.44 3.38
CA LEU A 56 11.81 -7.19 2.65
C LEU A 56 10.56 -6.36 2.35
N MET A 57 10.15 -5.46 3.25
CA MET A 57 9.05 -4.52 3.01
C MET A 57 9.38 -3.53 1.88
N VAL A 58 10.60 -2.97 1.86
CA VAL A 58 11.05 -2.09 0.78
C VAL A 58 11.10 -2.86 -0.55
N PHE A 59 11.65 -4.07 -0.53
CA PHE A 59 11.70 -4.92 -1.71
C PHE A 59 10.29 -5.26 -2.22
N ALA A 60 9.36 -5.60 -1.34
CA ALA A 60 7.97 -5.84 -1.69
C ALA A 60 7.31 -4.59 -2.32
N ALA A 61 7.60 -3.39 -1.83
CA ALA A 61 7.11 -2.15 -2.44
C ALA A 61 7.62 -1.97 -3.88
N VAL A 62 8.90 -2.26 -4.13
CA VAL A 62 9.50 -2.24 -5.47
C VAL A 62 8.80 -3.23 -6.40
N ILE A 63 8.59 -4.48 -5.97
CA ILE A 63 7.89 -5.50 -6.75
C ILE A 63 6.45 -5.07 -7.06
N ASN A 64 5.74 -4.49 -6.08
CA ASN A 64 4.38 -4.00 -6.32
C ASN A 64 4.34 -2.82 -7.30
N ALA A 65 5.31 -1.89 -7.23
CA ALA A 65 5.42 -0.79 -8.19
C ALA A 65 5.75 -1.29 -9.60
N LEU A 66 6.65 -2.27 -9.74
CA LEU A 66 6.93 -2.92 -11.03
C LEU A 66 5.69 -3.60 -11.60
N ARG A 67 4.92 -4.31 -10.77
CA ARG A 67 3.65 -4.93 -11.19
C ARG A 67 2.66 -3.89 -11.72
N ILE A 68 2.51 -2.76 -11.01
CA ILE A 68 1.67 -1.64 -11.48
C ILE A 68 2.16 -1.16 -12.84
N LYS A 69 3.46 -0.87 -12.98
CA LYS A 69 4.06 -0.39 -14.22
C LYS A 69 3.81 -1.35 -15.39
N MET A 70 4.09 -2.64 -15.20
CA MET A 70 3.87 -3.68 -16.22
C MET A 70 2.39 -3.79 -16.63
N THR A 71 1.46 -3.69 -15.67
CA THR A 71 0.02 -3.75 -15.95
C THR A 71 -0.44 -2.56 -16.79
N VAL A 72 0.12 -1.37 -16.51
CA VAL A 72 -0.14 -0.16 -17.28
C VAL A 72 0.45 -0.27 -18.70
N GLU A 73 1.69 -0.73 -18.83
CA GLU A 73 2.36 -0.88 -20.12
C GLU A 73 1.69 -1.95 -21.00
N ALA A 74 1.08 -2.98 -20.40
CA ALA A 74 0.33 -4.01 -21.11
C ALA A 74 -0.92 -3.49 -21.86
N ILE A 75 -1.41 -2.28 -21.53
CA ILE A 75 -2.59 -1.68 -22.18
C ILE A 75 -2.21 -0.48 -23.07
N ASN A 76 -0.95 -0.42 -23.51
CA ASN A 76 -0.36 0.63 -24.32
C ASN A 76 -0.42 2.03 -23.66
N GLU A 77 -0.39 2.08 -22.33
CA GLU A 77 -0.24 3.31 -21.55
C GLU A 77 1.16 3.35 -20.92
N ASN A 78 1.65 4.53 -20.55
CA ASN A 78 3.01 4.70 -20.01
C ASN A 78 2.99 5.32 -18.63
N ILE A 79 3.72 4.72 -17.69
CA ILE A 79 3.92 5.23 -16.33
C ILE A 79 5.38 5.04 -15.92
N THR A 80 5.95 6.04 -15.25
CA THR A 80 7.29 5.90 -14.68
C THR A 80 7.26 5.01 -13.43
N PHE A 81 8.40 4.41 -13.09
CA PHE A 81 8.50 3.63 -11.84
C PHE A 81 8.16 4.48 -10.59
N ALA A 82 8.58 5.74 -10.57
CA ALA A 82 8.28 6.65 -9.47
C ALA A 82 6.78 6.95 -9.33
N GLU A 83 6.06 7.14 -10.45
CA GLU A 83 4.61 7.27 -10.44
C GLU A 83 3.92 5.98 -9.99
N ALA A 84 4.40 4.81 -10.46
CA ALA A 84 3.87 3.52 -10.01
C ALA A 84 4.08 3.30 -8.50
N LEU A 85 5.23 3.72 -7.96
CA LEU A 85 5.52 3.69 -6.53
C LEU A 85 4.62 4.66 -5.74
N LYS A 86 4.36 5.85 -6.29
CA LYS A 86 3.40 6.82 -5.73
C LYS A 86 2.00 6.22 -5.67
N VAL A 87 1.54 5.60 -6.76
CA VAL A 87 0.25 4.88 -6.79
C VAL A 87 0.21 3.78 -5.74
N TYR A 88 1.25 2.95 -5.64
CA TYR A 88 1.31 1.89 -4.64
C TYR A 88 1.13 2.43 -3.21
N TYR A 89 1.93 3.41 -2.79
CA TYR A 89 1.88 3.90 -1.41
C TYR A 89 0.59 4.65 -1.09
N ILE A 90 0.12 5.53 -1.97
CA ILE A 90 -1.11 6.32 -1.72
C ILE A 90 -2.32 5.38 -1.67
N SER A 91 -2.44 4.45 -2.61
CA SER A 91 -3.55 3.49 -2.62
C SER A 91 -3.48 2.50 -1.45
N ASN A 92 -2.30 2.02 -1.07
CA ASN A 92 -2.16 1.12 0.08
C ASN A 92 -2.46 1.83 1.40
N PHE A 93 -2.12 3.12 1.52
CA PHE A 93 -2.52 3.94 2.66
C PHE A 93 -4.05 4.11 2.73
N ALA A 94 -4.68 4.51 1.63
CA ALA A 94 -6.13 4.66 1.55
C ALA A 94 -6.87 3.33 1.84
N GLY A 95 -6.33 2.22 1.33
CA GLY A 95 -6.80 0.88 1.67
C GLY A 95 -6.64 0.58 3.16
N GLY A 96 -5.45 0.79 3.72
CA GLY A 96 -5.12 0.45 5.10
C GLY A 96 -5.93 1.18 6.17
N ILE A 97 -6.48 2.36 5.86
CA ILE A 97 -7.36 3.12 6.76
C ILE A 97 -8.86 2.82 6.56
N THR A 98 -9.21 1.89 5.66
CA THR A 98 -10.62 1.54 5.35
C THR A 98 -10.90 0.06 5.57
N PRO A 99 -12.12 -0.32 5.99
CA PRO A 99 -12.51 -1.73 6.08
C PRO A 99 -12.33 -2.44 4.73
N PHE A 100 -11.88 -3.69 4.79
CA PHE A 100 -11.68 -4.57 3.63
C PHE A 100 -10.74 -4.02 2.54
N LEU A 101 -9.87 -3.04 2.87
CA LEU A 101 -9.01 -2.34 1.92
C LEU A 101 -9.79 -1.63 0.80
N SER A 102 -11.06 -1.32 1.04
CA SER A 102 -12.01 -0.81 0.05
C SER A 102 -11.59 0.54 -0.57
N GLY A 103 -10.81 1.36 0.15
CA GLY A 103 -10.24 2.61 -0.36
C GLY A 103 -9.17 2.43 -1.45
N THR A 104 -8.57 1.25 -1.58
CA THR A 104 -7.47 1.00 -2.54
C THR A 104 -7.91 1.27 -3.98
N LEU A 105 -9.03 0.66 -4.38
CA LEU A 105 -9.54 0.70 -5.76
C LEU A 105 -9.92 2.12 -6.22
N PRO A 106 -10.80 2.86 -5.53
CA PRO A 106 -11.16 4.22 -5.95
C PRO A 106 -9.95 5.16 -5.97
N THR A 107 -9.00 4.99 -5.04
CA THR A 107 -7.76 5.77 -5.04
C THR A 107 -6.90 5.46 -6.26
N GLN A 108 -6.72 4.19 -6.63
CA GLN A 108 -6.00 3.83 -7.86
C GLN A 108 -6.64 4.44 -9.10
N ILE A 109 -7.97 4.31 -9.23
CA ILE A 109 -8.72 4.86 -10.37
C ILE A 109 -8.51 6.38 -10.46
N TYR A 110 -8.63 7.08 -9.33
CA TYR A 110 -8.40 8.52 -9.28
C TYR A 110 -6.98 8.89 -9.70
N LEU A 111 -5.96 8.20 -9.16
CA LEU A 111 -4.57 8.52 -9.45
C LEU A 111 -4.24 8.30 -10.94
N PHE A 112 -4.68 7.18 -11.52
CA PHE A 112 -4.49 6.89 -12.95
C PHE A 112 -5.24 7.88 -13.86
N ASN A 113 -6.43 8.34 -13.47
CA ASN A 113 -7.23 9.24 -14.30
C ASN A 113 -6.84 10.72 -14.18
N LYS A 114 -6.35 11.16 -13.01
CA LYS A 114 -6.22 12.60 -12.70
C LYS A 114 -4.82 13.06 -12.30
N ASP A 115 -4.03 12.22 -11.63
CA ASP A 115 -2.82 12.65 -10.93
C ASP A 115 -1.51 12.30 -11.66
N ILE A 116 -1.46 11.16 -12.37
CA ILE A 116 -0.28 10.80 -13.17
C ILE A 116 -0.11 11.73 -14.39
N LYS A 117 1.13 11.87 -14.90
CA LYS A 117 1.43 12.76 -16.04
C LYS A 117 0.65 12.36 -17.30
N ASN A 118 0.62 11.07 -17.61
CA ASN A 118 -0.12 10.51 -18.73
C ASN A 118 -1.49 10.04 -18.25
N LYS A 119 -2.45 10.97 -18.19
CA LYS A 119 -3.79 10.68 -17.66
C LYS A 119 -4.50 9.62 -18.50
N MET A 120 -4.91 8.54 -17.86
CA MET A 120 -5.69 7.49 -18.50
C MET A 120 -7.16 7.90 -18.61
N THR A 121 -7.86 7.38 -19.62
CA THR A 121 -9.32 7.43 -19.63
C THR A 121 -9.88 6.68 -18.42
N LEU A 122 -11.08 7.05 -17.97
CA LEU A 122 -11.71 6.42 -16.81
C LEU A 122 -11.84 4.89 -16.99
N GLY A 123 -12.19 4.44 -18.21
CA GLY A 123 -12.27 3.01 -18.53
C GLY A 123 -10.94 2.28 -18.35
N LYS A 124 -9.83 2.85 -18.89
CA LYS A 124 -8.49 2.27 -18.75
C LYS A 124 -8.02 2.25 -17.29
N ALA A 125 -8.24 3.34 -16.56
CA ALA A 125 -7.92 3.44 -15.14
C ALA A 125 -8.64 2.37 -14.31
N THR A 126 -9.96 2.20 -14.53
CA THR A 126 -10.78 1.18 -13.87
C THR A 126 -10.32 -0.24 -14.22
N MET A 127 -10.02 -0.50 -15.49
CA MET A 127 -9.51 -1.80 -15.94
C MET A 127 -8.20 -2.15 -15.23
N VAL A 128 -7.22 -1.24 -15.22
CA VAL A 128 -5.91 -1.45 -14.58
C VAL A 128 -6.07 -1.67 -13.06
N ALA A 129 -6.88 -0.84 -12.39
CA ALA A 129 -7.11 -0.97 -10.96
C ALA A 129 -7.81 -2.29 -10.58
N THR A 130 -8.67 -2.83 -11.46
CA THR A 130 -9.42 -4.07 -11.21
C THR A 130 -8.63 -5.33 -11.56
N ILE A 131 -7.83 -5.31 -12.63
CA ILE A 131 -7.10 -6.50 -13.08
C ILE A 131 -6.00 -6.92 -12.10
N MET A 132 -5.34 -5.95 -11.43
CA MET A 132 -4.29 -6.24 -10.45
C MET A 132 -4.74 -7.13 -9.29
N PRO A 133 -5.83 -6.82 -8.54
CA PRO A 133 -6.32 -7.71 -7.50
C PRO A 133 -6.86 -9.03 -8.07
N LEU A 134 -7.45 -9.05 -9.27
CA LEU A 134 -7.90 -10.30 -9.90
C LEU A 134 -6.74 -11.25 -10.19
N ILE A 135 -5.64 -10.77 -10.78
CA ILE A 135 -4.43 -11.58 -11.01
C ILE A 135 -3.89 -12.10 -9.67
N LYS A 136 -3.83 -11.24 -8.64
CA LYS A 136 -3.40 -11.66 -7.31
C LYS A 136 -4.28 -12.78 -6.77
N THR A 137 -5.60 -12.62 -6.82
CA THR A 137 -6.56 -13.62 -6.34
C THR A 137 -6.42 -14.93 -7.11
N LEU A 138 -6.27 -14.90 -8.44
CA LEU A 138 -6.06 -16.12 -9.25
C LEU A 138 -4.80 -16.87 -8.82
N VAL A 139 -3.69 -16.17 -8.63
CA VAL A 139 -2.43 -16.77 -8.15
C VAL A 139 -2.66 -17.42 -6.78
N PHE A 140 -3.24 -16.71 -5.81
CA PHE A 140 -3.46 -17.29 -4.49
C PHE A 140 -4.48 -18.44 -4.51
N THR A 141 -5.53 -18.38 -5.32
CA THR A 141 -6.53 -19.46 -5.43
C THR A 141 -5.91 -20.74 -5.98
N ILE A 142 -4.97 -20.67 -6.92
CA ILE A 142 -4.30 -21.84 -7.50
C ILE A 142 -3.20 -22.36 -6.57
N PHE A 143 -2.36 -21.48 -6.04
CA PHE A 143 -1.18 -21.89 -5.26
C PHE A 143 -1.51 -22.27 -3.82
N THR A 144 -2.56 -21.71 -3.21
CA THR A 144 -2.90 -22.01 -1.80
C THR A 144 -3.24 -23.48 -1.58
N PRO A 145 -4.09 -24.14 -2.40
CA PRO A 145 -4.32 -25.57 -2.28
C PRO A 145 -3.04 -26.39 -2.46
N ILE A 146 -2.19 -26.04 -3.44
CA ILE A 146 -0.94 -26.75 -3.71
C ILE A 146 -0.04 -26.71 -2.48
N ILE A 147 0.19 -25.51 -1.92
CA ILE A 147 0.98 -25.33 -0.69
C ILE A 147 0.34 -26.12 0.45
N PHE A 148 -0.98 -26.00 0.63
CA PHE A 148 -1.68 -26.72 1.68
C PHE A 148 -1.48 -28.23 1.58
N PHE A 149 -1.68 -28.85 0.42
CA PHE A 149 -1.54 -30.30 0.27
C PHE A 149 -0.09 -30.80 0.35
N VAL A 150 0.89 -30.00 -0.10
CA VAL A 150 2.32 -30.34 0.01
C VAL A 150 2.78 -30.29 1.47
N PHE A 151 2.35 -29.30 2.25
CA PHE A 151 2.82 -29.07 3.62
C PHE A 151 1.89 -29.65 4.72
N LYS A 152 0.73 -30.21 4.37
CA LYS A 152 -0.22 -30.84 5.33
C LYS A 152 0.35 -32.04 6.09
N ARG A 153 1.53 -32.57 5.71
CA ARG A 153 2.13 -33.80 6.28
C ARG A 153 3.49 -33.63 6.97
N THR A 154 3.92 -32.39 7.23
CA THR A 154 4.97 -32.11 8.23
C THR A 154 4.30 -31.68 9.53
#